data_AF-A0A6M8B2Q7-F1
#
_entry.id   AF-A0A6M8B2Q7-F1
#
_cell.length_a   1.000
_cell.length_b   1.000
_cell.length_c   1.000
_cell.angle_alpha   90.00
_cell.angle_beta   90.00
_cell.angle_gamma   90.00
#
_symmetry.space_group_name_H-M   'P 1'
#
loop_
_entity.id
_entity.type
_entity.pdbx_description
1 polymer ?
#
loop_
_entity_poly.entity_id
_entity_poly.type
_entity_poly.pdbx_seq_one_letter_code
_entity_poly.pdbx_strand_id
1 'polypeptide(L)'
;NQADDNRQGVRMSAPADCPHLPPEQIKTVQKLWKDVEDSGDLTETGISMYMRMFTQNPELLDQFSFVDTKDLEALKSRPRFRRHANNVMKTVGTAINGLEDMNALYPVLYDLGRRHANYKTRVEQYPMVRDGLTHAVTNRVGDLTSDSEGAWLAFWGLVVECTKRGLLAGQAEKAKRKKYRL
;
A
#
# COMPACT_ATOMS: atom_id res chain seq x y z
N ASN A 1 18.91 -42.10 -6.18
CA ASN A 1 18.47 -41.50 -4.90
C ASN A 1 18.34 -40.00 -5.13
N GLN A 2 17.11 -39.52 -5.38
CA GLN A 2 16.15 -39.10 -4.33
C GLN A 2 16.76 -37.96 -3.49
N ALA A 3 16.22 -36.76 -3.42
CA ALA A 3 14.82 -36.38 -3.55
C ALA A 3 14.67 -34.92 -4.01
N ASP A 4 13.56 -34.68 -4.71
CA ASP A 4 12.97 -33.40 -5.02
C ASP A 4 12.88 -32.47 -3.78
N ASP A 5 13.45 -31.27 -3.87
CA ASP A 5 13.16 -30.15 -2.96
C ASP A 5 11.79 -29.55 -3.34
N ASN A 6 10.73 -30.33 -3.10
CA ASN A 6 9.34 -29.91 -3.20
C ASN A 6 9.01 -29.00 -2.01
N ARG A 7 9.52 -27.76 -2.00
CA ARG A 7 8.96 -26.68 -1.18
C ARG A 7 7.70 -26.17 -1.85
N GLN A 8 6.64 -26.97 -1.79
CA GLN A 8 5.30 -26.42 -1.70
C GLN A 8 5.19 -25.76 -0.33
N GLY A 9 5.71 -24.53 -0.23
CA GLY A 9 5.33 -23.65 0.85
C GLY A 9 3.80 -23.54 0.78
N VAL A 10 3.13 -23.96 1.86
CA VAL A 10 1.68 -23.81 2.00
C VAL A 10 1.37 -22.37 1.62
N ARG A 11 0.75 -22.17 0.45
CA ARG A 11 0.35 -20.85 -0.01
C ARG A 11 -0.67 -20.39 1.01
N MET A 12 -0.27 -19.44 1.87
CA MET A 12 -1.16 -18.88 2.87
C MET A 12 -2.42 -18.44 2.13
N SER A 13 -3.57 -19.02 2.43
CA SER A 13 -4.84 -18.56 1.88
C SER A 13 -5.34 -17.37 2.68
N ALA A 14 -6.35 -16.67 2.17
CA ALA A 14 -7.04 -15.69 2.99
C ALA A 14 -7.64 -16.38 4.24
N PRO A 15 -7.59 -15.75 5.42
CA PRO A 15 -8.28 -16.27 6.60
C PRO A 15 -9.80 -16.17 6.40
N ALA A 16 -10.59 -16.95 7.15
CA ALA A 16 -12.05 -16.99 7.01
C ALA A 16 -12.72 -15.62 7.30
N ASP A 17 -12.08 -14.79 8.12
CA ASP A 17 -12.52 -13.43 8.46
C ASP A 17 -11.87 -12.36 7.56
N CYS A 18 -11.31 -12.75 6.41
CA CYS A 18 -10.69 -11.80 5.49
C CYS A 18 -11.74 -10.79 5.01
N PRO A 19 -11.47 -9.48 5.13
CA PRO A 19 -12.38 -8.48 4.60
C PRO A 19 -12.56 -8.66 3.09
N HIS A 20 -13.80 -8.50 2.63
CA HIS A 20 -14.16 -8.52 1.22
C HIS A 20 -14.99 -7.28 0.88
N LEU A 21 -14.84 -6.77 -0.34
CA LEU A 21 -15.73 -5.74 -0.87
C LEU A 21 -16.90 -6.41 -1.59
N PRO A 22 -18.11 -5.83 -1.56
CA PRO A 22 -19.18 -6.21 -2.46
C PRO A 22 -18.78 -6.03 -3.94
N PRO A 23 -19.29 -6.87 -4.87
CA PRO A 23 -18.94 -6.82 -6.29
C PRO A 23 -19.14 -5.44 -6.95
N GLU A 24 -20.17 -4.70 -6.55
CA GLU A 24 -20.44 -3.36 -7.03
C GLU A 24 -19.37 -2.36 -6.59
N GLN A 25 -18.88 -2.44 -5.34
CA GLN A 25 -17.78 -1.60 -4.87
C GLN A 25 -16.46 -1.94 -5.56
N ILE A 26 -16.22 -3.23 -5.83
CA ILE A 26 -15.05 -3.69 -6.61
C ILE A 26 -15.07 -3.04 -8.00
N LYS A 27 -16.19 -3.12 -8.72
CA LYS A 27 -16.34 -2.51 -10.05
C LYS A 27 -16.15 -0.99 -10.00
N THR A 28 -16.72 -0.34 -9.01
CA THR A 28 -16.60 1.12 -8.83
C THR A 28 -15.14 1.53 -8.61
N VAL A 29 -14.41 0.86 -7.72
CA VAL A 29 -13.01 1.21 -7.46
C VAL A 29 -12.08 0.85 -8.62
N GLN A 30 -12.35 -0.24 -9.34
CA GLN A 30 -11.61 -0.60 -10.57
C GLN A 30 -11.82 0.44 -11.66
N LYS A 31 -13.05 0.91 -11.87
CA LYS A 31 -13.35 1.98 -12.82
C LYS A 31 -12.66 3.28 -12.41
N LEU A 32 -12.79 3.68 -11.14
CA LEU A 32 -12.11 4.87 -10.60
C LEU A 32 -10.60 4.81 -10.84
N TRP A 33 -9.98 3.66 -10.59
CA TRP A 33 -8.54 3.50 -10.81
C TRP A 33 -8.17 3.56 -12.29
N LYS A 34 -9.03 3.01 -13.17
CA LYS A 34 -8.84 3.13 -14.62
C LYS A 34 -8.87 4.59 -15.08
N ASP A 35 -9.77 5.39 -14.53
CA ASP A 35 -9.84 6.84 -14.81
C ASP A 35 -8.55 7.55 -14.33
N VAL A 36 -7.97 7.14 -13.19
CA VAL A 36 -6.67 7.63 -12.72
C VAL A 36 -5.54 7.26 -13.69
N GLU A 37 -5.50 6.02 -14.17
CA GLU A 37 -4.51 5.56 -15.15
C GLU A 37 -4.62 6.32 -16.48
N ASP A 38 -5.84 6.59 -16.94
CA ASP A 38 -6.10 7.30 -18.19
C ASP A 38 -5.82 8.81 -18.08
N SER A 39 -5.84 9.37 -16.86
CA SER A 39 -5.57 10.79 -16.62
C SER A 39 -4.10 11.20 -16.79
N GLY A 40 -3.15 10.26 -16.80
CA GLY A 40 -1.73 10.55 -17.07
C GLY A 40 -0.73 9.72 -16.26
N ASP A 41 0.48 10.27 -16.08
CA ASP A 41 1.61 9.53 -15.49
C ASP A 41 1.39 9.19 -14.01
N LEU A 42 1.26 7.90 -13.70
CA LEU A 42 1.18 7.38 -12.33
C LEU A 42 2.36 7.81 -11.45
N THR A 43 3.53 8.09 -12.03
CA THR A 43 4.67 8.64 -11.28
C THR A 43 4.32 9.98 -10.65
N GLU A 44 3.72 10.88 -11.43
CA GLU A 44 3.27 12.20 -10.95
C GLU A 44 2.11 12.09 -9.96
N THR A 45 1.24 11.08 -10.11
CA THR A 45 0.19 10.77 -9.11
C THR A 45 0.81 10.36 -7.78
N GLY A 46 1.80 9.45 -7.81
CA GLY A 46 2.51 9.02 -6.61
C GLY A 46 3.34 10.15 -5.98
N ILE A 47 3.90 11.05 -6.78
CA ILE A 47 4.59 12.24 -6.26
C ILE A 47 3.59 13.14 -5.54
N SER A 48 2.43 13.43 -6.16
CA SER A 48 1.37 14.23 -5.52
C SER A 48 0.94 13.66 -4.16
N MET A 49 0.78 12.33 -4.08
CA MET A 49 0.50 11.63 -2.82
C MET A 49 1.59 11.91 -1.76
N TYR A 50 2.86 11.68 -2.11
CA TYR A 50 3.95 11.87 -1.15
C TYR A 50 4.14 13.32 -0.74
N MET A 51 3.91 14.28 -1.65
CA MET A 51 4.00 15.70 -1.33
C MET A 51 2.95 16.11 -0.32
N ARG A 52 1.71 15.66 -0.48
CA ARG A 52 0.65 15.84 0.52
C ARG A 52 1.06 15.25 1.85
N MET A 53 1.51 14.00 1.85
CA MET A 53 1.85 13.25 3.05
C MET A 53 3.02 13.91 3.83
N PHE A 54 4.11 14.30 3.15
CA PHE A 54 5.28 14.91 3.78
C PHE A 54 5.07 16.38 4.16
N THR A 55 4.20 17.10 3.45
CA THR A 55 3.82 18.46 3.85
C THR A 55 3.06 18.44 5.18
N GLN A 56 2.16 17.47 5.37
CA GLN A 56 1.39 17.33 6.60
C GLN A 56 2.15 16.65 7.74
N ASN A 57 3.06 15.73 7.41
CA ASN A 57 3.77 14.90 8.38
C ASN A 57 5.28 14.85 8.03
N PRO A 58 6.03 15.95 8.24
CA PRO A 58 7.44 16.05 7.83
C PRO A 58 8.36 15.02 8.47
N GLU A 59 8.01 14.52 9.67
CA GLU A 59 8.75 13.48 10.39
C GLU A 59 8.79 12.14 9.66
N LEU A 60 7.87 11.91 8.70
CA LEU A 60 7.87 10.69 7.90
C LEU A 60 9.08 10.61 6.96
N LEU A 61 9.66 11.75 6.55
CA LEU A 61 10.83 11.78 5.66
C LEU A 61 11.98 10.93 6.20
N ASP A 62 12.20 10.95 7.51
CA ASP A 62 13.31 10.24 8.17
C ASP A 62 13.15 8.70 8.13
N GLN A 63 11.97 8.19 7.71
CA GLN A 63 11.72 6.75 7.55
C GLN A 63 12.12 6.22 6.17
N PHE A 64 12.35 7.10 5.20
CA PHE A 64 12.67 6.73 3.83
C PHE A 64 14.18 6.85 3.58
N SER A 65 14.90 5.73 3.60
CA SER A 65 16.36 5.70 3.45
C SER A 65 16.92 6.18 2.10
N PHE A 66 16.04 6.44 1.12
CA PHE A 66 16.41 7.02 -0.17
C PHE A 66 16.27 8.55 -0.21
N VAL A 67 15.69 9.17 0.83
CA VAL A 67 15.56 10.62 0.95
C VAL A 67 16.90 11.19 1.38
N ASP A 68 17.46 12.07 0.55
CA ASP A 68 18.75 12.74 0.77
C ASP A 68 18.60 14.23 1.10
N THR A 69 17.38 14.75 1.09
CA THR A 69 17.05 16.16 1.35
C THR A 69 15.68 16.29 2.00
N LYS A 70 15.50 17.29 2.87
CA LYS A 70 14.19 17.67 3.42
C LYS A 70 13.47 18.73 2.57
N ASP A 71 14.13 19.25 1.53
CA ASP A 71 13.51 20.10 0.51
C ASP A 71 12.63 19.24 -0.41
N LEU A 72 11.32 19.42 -0.29
CA LEU A 72 10.32 18.68 -1.05
C LEU A 72 10.40 18.96 -2.56
N GLU A 73 10.72 20.19 -2.97
CA GLU A 73 10.83 20.53 -4.40
C GLU A 73 12.02 19.80 -5.02
N ALA A 74 13.16 19.80 -4.34
CA ALA A 74 14.32 19.02 -4.77
C ALA A 74 14.00 17.51 -4.78
N LEU A 75 13.29 17.00 -3.76
CA LEU A 75 12.95 15.58 -3.63
C LEU A 75 12.12 15.05 -4.81
N LYS A 76 11.15 15.83 -5.32
CA LYS A 76 10.29 15.45 -6.47
C LYS A 76 11.08 15.02 -7.70
N SER A 77 12.26 15.61 -7.90
CA SER A 77 13.12 15.34 -9.05
C SER A 77 14.05 14.13 -8.85
N ARG A 78 14.19 13.61 -7.63
CA ARG A 78 15.16 12.54 -7.31
C ARG A 78 14.77 11.22 -8.01
N PRO A 79 15.66 10.61 -8.82
CA PRO A 79 15.32 9.39 -9.56
C PRO A 79 14.84 8.23 -8.68
N ARG A 80 15.45 8.06 -7.49
CA ARG A 80 15.04 7.02 -6.53
C ARG A 80 13.63 7.26 -5.98
N PHE A 81 13.31 8.52 -5.68
CA PHE A 81 11.99 8.90 -5.19
C PHE A 81 10.92 8.72 -6.27
N ARG A 82 11.16 9.22 -7.48
CA ARG A 82 10.25 9.03 -8.63
C ARG A 82 9.96 7.56 -8.90
N ARG A 83 11.00 6.71 -8.92
CA ARG A 83 10.83 5.26 -9.08
C ARG A 83 10.00 4.67 -7.94
N HIS A 84 10.23 5.09 -6.70
CA HIS A 84 9.45 4.62 -5.56
C HIS A 84 7.98 5.03 -5.67
N ALA A 85 7.69 6.30 -6.01
CA ALA A 85 6.34 6.81 -6.25
C ALA A 85 5.60 5.98 -7.31
N ASN A 86 6.25 5.71 -8.45
CA ASN A 86 5.68 4.87 -9.51
C ASN A 86 5.38 3.44 -9.02
N ASN A 87 6.31 2.82 -8.29
CA ASN A 87 6.14 1.47 -7.78
C ASN A 87 4.98 1.35 -6.79
N VAL A 88 4.76 2.36 -5.94
CA VAL A 88 3.62 2.38 -5.03
C VAL A 88 2.32 2.46 -5.80
N MET A 89 2.18 3.36 -6.79
CA MET A 89 0.96 3.43 -7.61
C MET A 89 0.68 2.12 -8.35
N LYS A 90 1.71 1.50 -8.95
CA LYS A 90 1.55 0.18 -9.61
C LYS A 90 1.10 -0.91 -8.63
N THR A 91 1.59 -0.87 -7.40
CA THR A 91 1.17 -1.81 -6.34
C THR A 91 -0.29 -1.59 -5.97
N VAL A 92 -0.74 -0.33 -5.87
CA VAL A 92 -2.16 0.00 -5.64
C VAL A 92 -3.03 -0.53 -6.78
N GLY A 93 -2.66 -0.28 -8.04
CA GLY A 93 -3.40 -0.81 -9.20
C GLY A 93 -3.45 -2.34 -9.23
N THR A 94 -2.34 -3.00 -8.91
CA THR A 94 -2.29 -4.47 -8.79
C THR A 94 -3.24 -4.97 -7.69
N ALA A 95 -3.30 -4.27 -6.55
CA ALA A 95 -4.21 -4.64 -5.48
C ALA A 95 -5.68 -4.45 -5.87
N ILE A 96 -6.02 -3.35 -6.56
CA ILE A 96 -7.38 -3.07 -7.05
C ILE A 96 -7.82 -4.13 -8.07
N ASN A 97 -6.94 -4.51 -8.99
CA ASN A 97 -7.23 -5.56 -9.98
C ASN A 97 -7.39 -6.95 -9.35
N GLY A 98 -6.77 -7.20 -8.19
CA GLY A 98 -6.84 -8.47 -7.47
C GLY A 98 -8.02 -8.64 -6.52
N LEU A 99 -8.92 -7.65 -6.39
CA LEU A 99 -9.99 -7.65 -5.38
C LEU A 99 -11.00 -8.81 -5.53
N GLU A 100 -11.11 -9.40 -6.72
CA GLU A 100 -12.00 -10.54 -6.97
C GLU A 100 -11.45 -11.87 -6.42
N ASP A 101 -10.13 -11.97 -6.23
CA ASP A 101 -9.47 -13.17 -5.69
C ASP A 101 -8.67 -12.83 -4.42
N MET A 102 -9.39 -12.77 -3.31
CA MET A 102 -8.78 -12.52 -2.00
C MET A 102 -7.81 -13.63 -1.57
N ASN A 103 -7.97 -14.87 -2.06
CA ASN A 103 -7.03 -15.95 -1.77
C ASN A 103 -5.66 -15.70 -2.40
N ALA A 104 -5.63 -15.03 -3.55
CA ALA A 104 -4.39 -14.58 -4.19
C ALA A 104 -3.88 -13.23 -3.64
N LEU A 105 -4.78 -12.27 -3.36
CA LEU A 105 -4.41 -10.92 -2.96
C LEU A 105 -3.97 -10.81 -1.49
N TYR A 106 -4.69 -11.47 -0.57
CA TYR A 106 -4.40 -11.37 0.86
C TYR A 106 -2.94 -11.64 1.22
N PRO A 107 -2.29 -12.71 0.72
CA PRO A 107 -0.89 -13.01 1.06
C PRO A 107 0.07 -11.91 0.62
N VAL A 108 -0.21 -11.27 -0.53
CA VAL A 108 0.59 -10.16 -1.06
C VAL A 108 0.52 -8.95 -0.12
N LEU A 109 -0.69 -8.58 0.32
CA LEU A 109 -0.91 -7.45 1.25
C LEU A 109 -0.35 -7.76 2.64
N TYR A 110 -0.50 -8.98 3.12
CA TYR A 110 0.06 -9.42 4.39
C TYR A 110 1.60 -9.37 4.37
N ASP A 111 2.24 -9.91 3.34
CA ASP A 111 3.71 -9.85 3.21
C ASP A 111 4.23 -8.43 2.94
N LEU A 112 3.43 -7.58 2.28
CA LEU A 112 3.70 -6.14 2.22
C LEU A 112 3.74 -5.56 3.64
N GLY A 113 2.74 -5.84 4.47
CA GLY A 113 2.71 -5.45 5.88
C GLY A 113 3.93 -5.94 6.67
N ARG A 114 4.29 -7.22 6.54
CA ARG A 114 5.47 -7.79 7.21
C ARG A 114 6.75 -7.08 6.85
N ARG A 115 6.93 -6.69 5.58
CA ARG A 115 8.08 -5.89 5.13
C ARG A 115 8.09 -4.50 5.75
N HIS A 116 6.94 -3.87 5.96
CA HIS A 116 6.83 -2.57 6.62
C HIS A 116 7.29 -2.59 8.09
N ALA A 117 7.31 -3.76 8.75
CA ALA A 117 7.93 -3.90 10.08
C ALA A 117 9.45 -3.57 10.07
N ASN A 118 10.09 -3.51 8.91
CA ASN A 118 11.48 -3.08 8.76
C ASN A 118 11.68 -1.56 8.68
N TYR A 119 10.62 -0.80 8.41
CA TYR A 119 10.68 0.65 8.18
C TYR A 119 10.21 1.46 9.39
N LYS A 120 10.10 0.83 10.57
CA LYS A 120 9.55 1.43 11.79
C LYS A 120 8.12 2.00 11.60
N THR A 121 7.40 1.49 10.59
CA THR A 121 6.02 1.87 10.34
C THR A 121 5.15 1.50 11.53
N ARG A 122 4.27 2.42 11.91
CA ARG A 122 3.28 2.27 12.97
C ARG A 122 1.87 2.32 12.39
N VAL A 123 0.92 1.72 13.09
CA VAL A 123 -0.48 1.62 12.64
C VAL A 123 -1.11 3.01 12.49
N GLU A 124 -0.69 3.98 13.31
CA GLU A 124 -1.20 5.35 13.31
C GLU A 124 -0.82 6.14 12.05
N GLN A 125 0.11 5.62 11.23
CA GLN A 125 0.55 6.28 10.00
C GLN A 125 -0.28 5.90 8.77
N TYR A 126 -1.05 4.81 8.82
CA TYR A 126 -1.89 4.38 7.70
C TYR A 126 -2.92 5.43 7.27
N PRO A 127 -3.60 6.15 8.19
CA PRO A 127 -4.47 7.26 7.81
C PRO A 127 -3.77 8.36 7.00
N MET A 128 -2.47 8.61 7.24
CA MET A 128 -1.69 9.62 6.51
C MET A 128 -1.44 9.19 5.06
N VAL A 129 -1.16 7.90 4.85
CA VAL A 129 -1.01 7.32 3.49
C VAL A 129 -2.33 7.37 2.74
N ARG A 130 -3.45 7.05 3.42
CA ARG A 130 -4.80 7.16 2.85
C ARG A 130 -5.10 8.60 2.43
N ASP A 131 -4.86 9.59 3.29
CA ASP A 131 -5.09 11.02 2.93
C ASP A 131 -4.29 11.41 1.69
N GLY A 132 -3.00 11.07 1.66
CA GLY A 132 -2.14 11.31 0.49
C GLY A 132 -2.67 10.66 -0.78
N LEU A 133 -3.13 9.40 -0.70
CA LEU A 133 -3.62 8.67 -1.87
C LEU A 133 -4.98 9.19 -2.34
N THR A 134 -5.90 9.47 -1.42
CA THR A 134 -7.18 10.11 -1.76
C THR A 134 -6.93 11.45 -2.44
N HIS A 135 -6.04 12.29 -1.89
CA HIS A 135 -5.69 13.57 -2.51
C HIS A 135 -5.13 13.41 -3.93
N ALA A 136 -4.23 12.44 -4.12
CA ALA A 136 -3.65 12.19 -5.44
C ALA A 136 -4.70 11.70 -6.45
N VAL A 137 -5.65 10.86 -6.03
CA VAL A 137 -6.76 10.41 -6.87
C VAL A 137 -7.68 11.57 -7.23
N THR A 138 -8.11 12.37 -6.26
CA THR A 138 -9.01 13.53 -6.52
C THR A 138 -8.35 14.57 -7.41
N ASN A 139 -7.04 14.77 -7.31
CA ASN A 139 -6.31 15.67 -8.22
C ASN A 139 -6.31 15.18 -9.68
N ARG A 140 -6.53 13.88 -9.92
CA ARG A 140 -6.54 13.28 -11.25
C ARG A 140 -7.92 13.25 -11.89
N VAL A 141 -8.91 12.84 -11.12
CA VAL A 141 -10.26 12.57 -11.65
C VAL A 141 -11.31 13.60 -11.22
N GLY A 142 -10.91 14.58 -10.40
CA GLY A 142 -11.81 15.54 -9.77
C GLY A 142 -12.47 14.98 -8.51
N ASP A 143 -13.53 15.66 -8.07
CA ASP A 143 -14.28 15.27 -6.89
C ASP A 143 -14.95 13.90 -7.09
N LEU A 144 -14.85 13.06 -6.07
CA LEU A 144 -15.48 11.75 -6.08
C LEU A 144 -16.98 11.89 -5.83
N THR A 145 -17.79 11.10 -6.55
CA THR A 145 -19.18 10.87 -6.16
C THR A 145 -19.24 10.10 -4.85
N SER A 146 -20.38 10.15 -4.15
CA SER A 146 -20.57 9.39 -2.90
C SER A 146 -20.30 7.89 -3.07
N ASP A 147 -20.65 7.31 -4.22
CA ASP A 147 -20.41 5.91 -4.54
C ASP A 147 -18.92 5.61 -4.69
N SER A 148 -18.20 6.44 -5.45
CA SER A 148 -16.76 6.28 -5.67
C SER A 148 -15.96 6.52 -4.39
N GLU A 149 -16.35 7.50 -3.59
CA GLU A 149 -15.76 7.77 -2.28
C GLU A 149 -15.98 6.58 -1.32
N GLY A 150 -17.22 6.05 -1.26
CA GLY A 150 -17.54 4.88 -0.44
C GLY A 150 -16.74 3.64 -0.85
N ALA A 151 -16.67 3.34 -2.14
CA ALA A 151 -15.89 2.21 -2.66
C ALA A 151 -14.38 2.37 -2.41
N TRP A 152 -13.86 3.59 -2.58
CA TRP A 152 -12.46 3.92 -2.30
C TRP A 152 -12.11 3.75 -0.82
N LEU A 153 -12.96 4.22 0.09
CA LEU A 153 -12.78 4.06 1.53
C LEU A 153 -12.85 2.58 1.95
N ALA A 154 -13.77 1.81 1.37
CA ALA A 154 -13.87 0.37 1.60
C ALA A 154 -12.60 -0.37 1.14
N PHE A 155 -12.09 -0.05 -0.05
CA PHE A 155 -10.83 -0.58 -0.57
C PHE A 155 -9.66 -0.28 0.38
N TRP A 156 -9.56 0.96 0.84
CA TRP A 156 -8.53 1.34 1.81
C TRP A 156 -8.66 0.62 3.14
N GLY A 157 -9.89 0.45 3.65
CA GLY A 157 -10.15 -0.33 4.86
C GLY A 157 -9.61 -1.76 4.74
N LEU A 158 -9.87 -2.42 3.60
CA LEU A 158 -9.36 -3.75 3.30
C LEU A 158 -7.82 -3.78 3.27
N VAL A 159 -7.20 -2.85 2.53
CA VAL A 159 -5.72 -2.80 2.41
C VAL A 159 -5.08 -2.58 3.77
N VAL A 160 -5.59 -1.63 4.56
CA VAL A 160 -5.09 -1.33 5.91
C VAL A 160 -5.22 -2.56 6.81
N GLU A 161 -6.37 -3.23 6.82
CA GLU A 161 -6.57 -4.40 7.68
C GLU A 161 -5.59 -5.54 7.32
N CYS A 162 -5.47 -5.89 6.04
CA CYS A 162 -4.56 -6.95 5.58
C CYS A 162 -3.09 -6.62 5.89
N THR A 163 -2.66 -5.39 5.59
CA THR A 163 -1.27 -4.97 5.81
C THR A 163 -0.96 -4.76 7.29
N LYS A 164 -1.92 -4.31 8.12
CA LYS A 164 -1.78 -4.19 9.57
C LYS A 164 -1.55 -5.56 10.22
N ARG A 165 -2.31 -6.59 9.81
CA ARG A 165 -2.09 -7.98 10.27
C ARG A 165 -0.65 -8.41 10.00
N GLY A 166 -0.17 -8.17 8.78
CA GLY A 166 1.22 -8.45 8.40
C GLY A 166 2.25 -7.65 9.20
N LEU A 167 2.03 -6.35 9.38
CA LEU A 167 2.91 -5.46 10.13
C LEU A 167 3.09 -5.95 11.58
N LEU A 168 2.00 -6.25 12.27
CA LEU A 168 2.02 -6.72 13.65
C LEU A 168 2.74 -8.07 13.78
N ALA A 169 2.49 -9.00 12.84
CA ALA A 169 3.19 -10.27 12.80
C ALA A 169 4.71 -10.07 12.60
N GLY A 170 5.12 -9.24 11.64
CA GLY A 170 6.52 -8.91 11.40
C GLY A 170 7.20 -8.24 12.59
N GLN A 171 6.50 -7.34 13.30
CA GLN A 171 7.01 -6.72 14.53
C GLN A 171 7.18 -7.74 15.66
N ALA A 172 6.21 -8.64 15.85
CA ALA A 172 6.28 -9.70 16.85
C ALA A 172 7.44 -10.68 16.58
N GLU A 173 7.65 -11.07 15.32
CA GLU A 173 8.79 -11.90 14.90
C GLU A 173 10.12 -11.24 15.24
N LYS A 174 10.27 -9.94 14.96
CA LYS A 174 11.49 -9.17 15.29
C LYS A 174 11.70 -9.06 16.79
N ALA A 175 10.65 -8.83 17.57
CA ALA A 175 10.72 -8.78 19.03
C ALA A 175 11.19 -10.13 19.62
N LYS A 176 10.64 -11.26 19.12
CA LYS A 176 11.09 -12.61 19.50
C LYS A 176 12.56 -12.83 19.15
N ARG A 177 12.98 -12.51 17.92
CA ARG A 177 14.40 -12.65 17.50
C ARG A 177 15.35 -11.83 18.38
N LYS A 178 14.95 -10.63 18.80
CA LYS A 178 15.74 -9.80 19.72
C LYS A 178 15.81 -10.42 21.12
N LYS A 179 14.71 -10.99 21.61
CA LYS A 179 14.61 -11.64 22.93
C LYS A 179 15.44 -12.93 23.03
N TYR A 180 15.55 -13.69 21.94
CA TYR A 180 16.20 -15.01 21.91
C TYR A 180 17.56 -15.05 21.19
N ARG A 181 18.15 -13.90 20.84
CA ARG A 181 19.57 -13.82 20.49
C ARG A 181 20.40 -14.00 21.78
N LEU A 182 20.77 -15.25 22.07
CA LEU A 182 22.04 -15.61 22.70
C LEU A 182 23.15 -15.45 21.66
#